data_AF-A0A6C0JRS5-F1
#
_entry.id   AF-A0A6C0JRS5-F1
#
_cell.length_a   1.000
_cell.length_b   1.000
_cell.length_c   1.000
_cell.angle_alpha   90.00
_cell.angle_beta   90.00
_cell.angle_gamma   90.00
#
_symmetry.space_group_name_H-M   'P 1'
#
loop_
_entity.id
_entity.type
_entity.pdbx_description
1 polymer ?
#
loop_
_entity_poly.entity_id
_entity_poly.type
_entity_poly.pdbx_seq_one_letter_code
_entity_poly.pdbx_strand_id
1 'polypeptide(L)'
;MDADEVENLRKVYNEEHTSESPIPSGPMGKVWNTIRQRLHEKCSAGTAECIVAHMLKKSKAPEEWVSSPEEWLSSLDIDNVENDFMHVFAKYKFLGCIPIDFDKKSRTGKCIVDSLCSIRIKDLYDKGFRRIGIVFNTDVSTGPGQHWIALFADLDKKYEHARITYFDSYSKAPEPEIQRLMRRWKEQWDSSKVHSKPTELSYNKTAHQHEDSECGMYCLYFHWCCLVGVPLEKRVPDEVVRSFRGVLYSIGKK
;
A
#
# COMPACT_ATOMS: atom_id res chain seq x y z
N MET A 1 -11.61 -2.58 10.84
CA MET A 1 -10.36 -2.63 11.62
C MET A 1 -10.54 -3.54 12.82
N ASP A 2 -9.47 -4.17 13.28
CA ASP A 2 -9.47 -4.99 14.48
C ASP A 2 -8.92 -4.24 15.72
N ALA A 3 -8.93 -4.91 16.88
CA ALA A 3 -8.53 -4.30 18.14
C ALA A 3 -7.06 -3.88 18.16
N ASP A 4 -6.16 -4.64 17.51
CA ASP A 4 -4.74 -4.33 17.47
C ASP A 4 -4.48 -3.12 16.58
N GLU A 5 -5.21 -3.00 15.48
CA GLU A 5 -5.14 -1.83 14.60
C GLU A 5 -5.60 -0.56 15.32
N VAL A 6 -6.73 -0.62 16.03
CA VAL A 6 -7.22 0.54 16.80
C VAL A 6 -6.24 0.91 17.93
N GLU A 7 -5.62 -0.07 18.57
CA GLU A 7 -4.56 0.17 19.55
C GLU A 7 -3.31 0.79 18.92
N ASN A 8 -2.94 0.40 17.69
CA ASN A 8 -1.86 1.07 16.96
C ASN A 8 -2.22 2.53 16.64
N LEU A 9 -3.42 2.78 16.12
CA LEU A 9 -3.91 4.13 15.87
C LEU A 9 -3.86 4.99 17.12
N ARG A 10 -4.25 4.45 18.28
CA ARG A 10 -4.13 5.17 19.56
C ARG A 10 -2.70 5.62 19.86
N LYS A 11 -1.71 4.76 19.62
CA LYS A 11 -0.28 5.07 19.84
C LYS A 11 0.18 6.17 18.88
N VAL A 12 -0.06 5.99 17.58
CA VAL A 12 0.25 6.98 16.54
C VAL A 12 -0.39 8.33 16.85
N TYR A 13 -1.67 8.34 17.24
CA TYR A 13 -2.37 9.57 17.61
C TYR A 13 -1.65 10.31 18.75
N ASN A 14 -1.31 9.59 19.83
CA ASN A 14 -0.64 10.18 20.99
C ASN A 14 0.80 10.65 20.68
N GLU A 15 1.49 9.98 19.77
CA GLU A 15 2.84 10.36 19.32
C GLU A 15 2.83 11.67 18.53
N GLU A 16 1.81 11.88 17.69
CA GLU A 16 1.70 13.08 16.85
C GLU A 16 0.95 14.25 17.54
N HIS A 17 0.20 13.98 18.61
CA HIS A 17 -0.59 14.98 19.36
C HIS A 17 -0.08 15.14 20.81
N THR A 18 1.23 15.33 20.97
CA THR A 18 1.89 15.39 22.29
C THR A 18 1.44 16.56 23.17
N SER A 19 0.82 17.59 22.60
CA SER A 19 0.27 18.74 23.33
C SER A 19 -1.10 18.45 23.99
N GLU A 20 -1.77 17.36 23.60
CA GLU A 20 -3.04 16.95 24.16
C GLU A 20 -2.85 15.91 25.28
N SER A 21 -3.87 15.75 26.13
CA SER A 21 -3.88 14.61 27.07
C SER A 21 -3.88 13.30 26.28
N PRO A 22 -3.04 12.29 26.61
CA PRO A 22 -2.97 11.06 25.84
C PRO A 22 -4.28 10.27 25.95
N ILE A 23 -4.69 9.63 24.85
CA ILE A 23 -5.80 8.68 24.86
C ILE A 23 -5.36 7.42 25.61
N PRO A 24 -6.02 7.05 26.73
CA PRO A 24 -5.66 5.86 27.49
C PRO A 24 -6.01 4.58 26.73
N SER A 25 -5.26 3.50 26.98
CA SER A 25 -5.61 2.16 26.50
C SER A 25 -6.95 1.71 27.09
N GLY A 26 -7.71 0.90 26.35
CA GLY A 26 -8.98 0.38 26.83
C GLY A 26 -9.73 -0.40 25.76
N PRO A 27 -11.03 -0.66 25.96
CA PRO A 27 -11.86 -1.34 24.98
C PRO A 27 -11.82 -0.64 23.62
N MET A 28 -11.63 -1.41 22.54
CA MET A 28 -11.53 -0.93 21.16
C MET A 28 -12.56 0.15 20.82
N GLY A 29 -13.84 -0.09 21.13
CA GLY A 29 -14.92 0.85 20.82
C GLY A 29 -14.79 2.20 21.54
N LYS A 30 -14.27 2.22 22.78
CA LYS A 30 -14.03 3.47 23.51
C LYS A 30 -12.88 4.25 22.89
N VAL A 31 -11.75 3.57 22.66
CA VAL A 31 -10.55 4.17 22.04
C VAL A 31 -10.91 4.75 20.66
N TRP A 32 -11.60 3.96 19.83
CA TRP A 32 -12.01 4.39 18.49
C TRP A 32 -12.95 5.61 18.53
N ASN A 33 -13.94 5.62 19.42
CA ASN A 33 -14.85 6.75 19.56
C ASN A 33 -14.13 8.02 20.05
N THR A 34 -13.14 7.88 20.94
CA THR A 34 -12.32 9.03 21.37
C THR A 34 -11.51 9.61 20.21
N ILE A 35 -10.86 8.76 19.40
CA ILE A 35 -10.13 9.22 18.20
C ILE A 35 -11.08 9.97 17.25
N ARG A 36 -12.26 9.39 16.95
CA ARG A 36 -13.28 10.02 16.11
C ARG A 36 -13.74 11.38 16.64
N GLN A 37 -13.93 11.49 17.95
CA GLN A 37 -14.34 12.74 18.58
C GLN A 37 -13.27 13.82 18.44
N ARG A 38 -12.00 13.50 18.68
CA ARG A 38 -10.90 14.47 18.59
C ARG A 38 -10.64 14.95 17.17
N LEU A 39 -10.89 14.10 16.17
CA LEU A 39 -10.72 14.43 14.76
C LEU A 39 -12.03 14.89 14.09
N HIS A 40 -13.11 15.10 14.84
CA HIS A 40 -14.43 15.39 14.27
C HIS A 40 -14.46 16.68 13.43
N GLU A 41 -13.75 17.73 13.84
CA GLU A 41 -13.68 18.99 13.08
C GLU A 41 -13.03 18.81 11.71
N LYS A 42 -12.04 17.91 11.61
CA LYS A 42 -11.36 17.57 10.36
C LYS A 42 -12.14 16.51 9.56
N CYS A 43 -12.91 15.68 10.25
CA CYS A 43 -13.58 14.52 9.71
C CYS A 43 -15.01 14.37 10.26
N SER A 44 -15.93 15.21 9.77
CA SER A 44 -17.30 15.30 10.31
C SER A 44 -18.09 13.99 10.19
N ALA A 45 -17.93 13.28 9.06
CA ALA A 45 -18.53 11.97 8.83
C ALA A 45 -17.89 10.86 9.70
N GLY A 46 -16.66 11.07 10.17
CA GLY A 46 -15.91 10.13 11.01
C GLY A 46 -15.72 8.76 10.36
N THR A 47 -15.55 8.70 9.03
CA THR A 47 -15.24 7.46 8.30
C THR A 47 -13.81 7.02 8.62
N ALA A 48 -13.54 5.72 8.55
CA ALA A 48 -12.20 5.21 8.83
C ALA A 48 -11.17 5.78 7.84
N GLU A 49 -11.51 5.92 6.55
CA GLU A 49 -10.59 6.47 5.55
C GLU A 49 -10.15 7.90 5.91
N CYS A 50 -11.12 8.75 6.26
CA CYS A 50 -10.86 10.15 6.57
C CYS A 50 -10.11 10.31 7.90
N ILE A 51 -10.45 9.52 8.92
CA ILE A 51 -9.71 9.51 10.19
C ILE A 51 -8.26 9.08 9.96
N VAL A 52 -8.03 7.95 9.29
CA VAL A 52 -6.68 7.44 9.01
C VAL A 52 -5.89 8.42 8.16
N ALA A 53 -6.52 9.08 7.17
CA ALA A 53 -5.85 10.08 6.33
C ALA A 53 -5.32 11.26 7.15
N HIS A 54 -6.00 11.65 8.23
CA HIS A 54 -5.54 12.67 9.17
C HIS A 54 -4.53 12.17 10.21
N MET A 55 -4.26 10.87 10.25
CA MET A 55 -3.22 10.25 11.09
C MET A 55 -1.95 9.92 10.34
N LEU A 56 -1.96 10.02 9.00
CA LEU A 56 -0.75 9.91 8.20
C LEU A 56 0.17 11.09 8.51
N LYS A 57 1.41 10.75 8.84
CA LYS A 57 2.51 11.70 8.69
C LYS A 57 2.61 12.02 7.20
N LYS A 58 2.63 13.30 6.85
CA LYS A 58 2.77 13.71 5.46
C LYS A 58 4.25 13.77 5.11
N SER A 59 4.69 12.86 4.25
CA SER A 59 6.03 12.90 3.68
C SER A 59 6.26 14.22 2.93
N LYS A 60 7.50 14.72 2.91
CA LYS A 60 7.80 15.94 2.14
C LYS A 60 7.60 15.64 0.66
N ALA A 61 6.91 16.55 -0.05
CA ALA A 61 6.81 16.45 -1.49
C ALA A 61 8.22 16.54 -2.13
N PRO A 62 8.44 15.89 -3.29
CA PRO A 62 9.64 16.10 -4.10
C PRO A 62 9.88 17.59 -4.38
N GLU A 63 11.14 18.00 -4.44
CA GLU A 63 11.49 19.42 -4.68
C GLU A 63 11.03 19.86 -6.08
N GLU A 64 11.07 18.94 -7.05
CA GLU A 64 10.65 19.12 -8.43
C GLU A 64 9.19 19.56 -8.53
N TRP A 65 8.34 19.19 -7.58
CA TRP A 65 6.91 19.55 -7.57
C TRP A 65 6.67 21.05 -7.36
N VAL A 66 7.67 21.79 -6.88
CA VAL A 66 7.58 23.26 -6.76
C VAL A 66 7.46 23.92 -8.13
N SER A 67 8.14 23.37 -9.15
CA SER A 67 8.07 23.83 -10.54
C SER A 67 7.19 22.95 -11.44
N SER A 68 7.13 21.65 -11.18
CA SER A 68 6.43 20.63 -11.96
C SER A 68 5.60 19.73 -11.05
N PRO A 69 4.42 20.17 -10.58
CA PRO A 69 3.62 19.47 -9.57
C PRO A 69 3.17 18.05 -9.95
N GLU A 70 3.24 17.72 -11.23
CA GLU A 70 2.83 16.45 -11.83
C GLU A 70 4.03 15.58 -12.19
N GLU A 71 5.25 15.92 -11.77
CA GLU A 71 6.43 15.10 -11.99
C GLU A 71 6.23 13.69 -11.43
N TRP A 72 6.81 12.71 -12.12
CA TRP A 72 6.73 11.29 -11.76
C TRP A 72 7.29 11.07 -10.36
N LEU A 73 6.69 10.13 -9.63
CA LEU A 73 7.27 9.68 -8.38
C LEU A 73 8.52 8.85 -8.65
N SER A 74 9.58 9.12 -7.89
CA SER A 74 10.72 8.23 -7.75
C SER A 74 10.38 7.07 -6.80
N SER A 75 11.25 6.05 -6.77
CA SER A 75 11.14 4.98 -5.78
C SER A 75 11.22 5.50 -4.34
N LEU A 76 12.01 6.55 -4.10
CA LEU A 76 12.15 7.15 -2.77
C LEU A 76 10.84 7.81 -2.32
N ASP A 77 10.13 8.46 -3.22
CA ASP A 77 8.87 9.13 -2.91
C ASP A 77 7.78 8.11 -2.54
N ILE A 78 7.72 7.02 -3.30
CA ILE A 78 6.80 5.90 -3.03
C ILE A 78 7.18 5.24 -1.69
N ASP A 79 8.46 4.90 -1.48
CA ASP A 79 8.94 4.29 -0.24
C ASP A 79 8.59 5.14 0.99
N ASN A 80 8.72 6.46 0.90
CA ASN A 80 8.40 7.37 2.00
C ASN A 80 6.91 7.29 2.40
N VAL A 81 6.00 7.34 1.42
CA VAL A 81 4.55 7.21 1.70
C VAL A 81 4.20 5.82 2.22
N GLU A 82 4.81 4.77 1.66
CA GLU A 82 4.57 3.39 2.10
C GLU A 82 5.08 3.15 3.54
N ASN A 83 6.14 3.85 3.95
CA ASN A 83 6.58 3.87 5.34
C ASN A 83 5.55 4.55 6.26
N ASP A 84 4.94 5.65 5.82
CA ASP A 84 3.84 6.31 6.55
C ASP A 84 2.64 5.35 6.68
N PHE A 85 2.32 4.58 5.62
CA PHE A 85 1.30 3.53 5.69
C PHE A 85 1.66 2.43 6.68
N MET A 86 2.89 1.92 6.68
CA MET A 86 3.31 0.88 7.64
C MET A 86 3.28 1.37 9.10
N HIS A 87 3.54 2.66 9.35
CA HIS A 87 3.45 3.25 10.68
C HIS A 87 2.01 3.24 11.21
N VAL A 88 1.04 3.57 10.34
CA VAL A 88 -0.39 3.59 10.70
C VAL A 88 -1.02 2.19 10.71
N PHE A 89 -0.62 1.32 9.78
CA PHE A 89 -1.14 -0.03 9.64
C PHE A 89 -0.11 -1.08 10.08
N ALA A 90 -0.01 -1.35 11.37
CA ALA A 90 1.01 -2.25 11.95
C ALA A 90 1.08 -3.67 11.36
N LYS A 91 0.00 -4.17 10.75
CA LYS A 91 -0.06 -5.49 10.09
C LYS A 91 0.24 -5.45 8.59
N TYR A 92 0.55 -4.27 8.06
CA TYR A 92 0.94 -4.06 6.67
C TYR A 92 2.46 -4.11 6.54
N LYS A 93 2.94 -4.75 5.47
CA LYS A 93 4.36 -4.75 5.10
C LYS A 93 4.52 -4.37 3.65
N PHE A 94 5.15 -3.23 3.41
CA PHE A 94 5.68 -2.89 2.10
C PHE A 94 7.04 -3.56 1.88
N LEU A 95 7.23 -4.17 0.71
CA LEU A 95 8.48 -4.85 0.34
C LEU A 95 9.44 -3.95 -0.45
N GLY A 96 8.97 -2.83 -0.99
CA GLY A 96 9.79 -1.86 -1.72
C GLY A 96 9.32 -1.65 -3.16
N CYS A 97 10.01 -0.71 -3.81
CA CYS A 97 9.94 -0.46 -5.25
C CYS A 97 10.93 -1.38 -5.99
N ILE A 98 10.42 -2.35 -6.76
CA ILE A 98 11.21 -3.48 -7.27
C ILE A 98 11.19 -3.51 -8.81
N PRO A 99 12.34 -3.62 -9.49
CA PRO A 99 12.38 -3.68 -10.95
C PRO A 99 11.83 -5.02 -11.48
N ILE A 100 11.36 -5.04 -12.74
CA ILE A 100 10.66 -6.23 -13.29
C ILE A 100 11.55 -7.48 -13.36
N ASP A 101 12.87 -7.32 -13.46
CA ASP A 101 13.84 -8.41 -13.50
C ASP A 101 14.18 -9.02 -12.12
N PHE A 102 13.35 -8.76 -11.09
CA PHE A 102 13.52 -9.26 -9.72
C PHE A 102 13.72 -10.77 -9.60
N ASP A 103 13.13 -11.58 -10.49
CA ASP A 103 13.22 -13.05 -10.44
C ASP A 103 14.44 -13.60 -11.19
N LYS A 104 15.35 -12.73 -11.65
CA LYS A 104 16.59 -13.12 -12.33
C LYS A 104 17.49 -13.90 -11.38
N LYS A 105 17.77 -15.15 -11.74
CA LYS A 105 18.63 -16.07 -11.00
C LYS A 105 19.87 -16.43 -11.79
N SER A 106 20.98 -16.62 -11.09
CA SER A 106 22.20 -17.18 -11.65
C SER A 106 22.01 -18.67 -11.98
N ARG A 107 22.97 -19.24 -12.70
CA ARG A 107 23.01 -20.69 -12.99
C ARG A 107 22.99 -21.56 -11.72
N THR A 108 23.40 -21.01 -10.58
CA THR A 108 23.40 -21.70 -9.28
C THR A 108 22.10 -21.51 -8.49
N GLY A 109 21.09 -20.83 -9.06
CA GLY A 109 19.82 -20.54 -8.40
C GLY A 109 19.83 -19.33 -7.47
N LYS A 110 21.00 -18.73 -7.19
CA LYS A 110 21.12 -17.49 -6.41
C LYS A 110 20.47 -16.33 -7.15
N CYS A 111 19.70 -15.52 -6.43
CA CYS A 111 19.07 -14.32 -6.97
C CYS A 111 20.09 -13.22 -7.25
N ILE A 112 19.92 -12.58 -8.40
CA ILE A 112 20.86 -11.61 -8.92
C ILE A 112 20.38 -10.19 -8.62
N VAL A 113 19.07 -9.93 -8.77
CA VAL A 113 18.53 -8.56 -8.77
C VAL A 113 17.92 -8.22 -7.42
N ASP A 114 16.92 -8.98 -6.98
CA ASP A 114 16.19 -8.66 -5.75
C ASP A 114 16.03 -9.90 -4.87
N SER A 115 15.90 -9.69 -3.56
CA SER A 115 15.62 -10.76 -2.58
C SER A 115 14.22 -11.39 -2.74
N LEU A 116 13.27 -10.68 -3.35
CA LEU A 116 11.88 -11.09 -3.62
C LEU A 116 11.79 -12.39 -4.40
N CYS A 117 12.76 -12.69 -5.26
CA CYS A 117 12.93 -13.98 -5.92
C CYS A 117 12.88 -15.20 -4.96
N SER A 118 13.17 -15.01 -3.67
CA SER A 118 13.40 -16.03 -2.65
C SER A 118 12.50 -15.83 -1.41
N ILE A 119 11.86 -14.66 -1.29
CA ILE A 119 10.90 -14.39 -0.22
C ILE A 119 9.73 -15.37 -0.31
N ARG A 120 9.44 -16.02 0.81
CA ARG A 120 8.25 -16.84 1.00
C ARG A 120 7.19 -16.03 1.72
N ILE A 121 5.98 -16.01 1.17
CA ILE A 121 4.88 -15.23 1.72
C ILE A 121 4.51 -15.67 3.16
N LYS A 122 4.65 -16.97 3.44
CA LYS A 122 4.46 -17.58 4.76
C LYS A 122 5.41 -16.99 5.83
N ASP A 123 6.65 -16.66 5.46
CA ASP A 123 7.63 -16.10 6.40
C ASP A 123 7.23 -14.68 6.83
N LEU A 124 6.63 -13.90 5.93
CA LEU A 124 6.06 -12.58 6.27
C LEU A 124 4.86 -12.73 7.19
N TYR A 125 4.00 -13.71 6.92
CA TYR A 125 2.85 -14.00 7.77
C TYR A 125 3.25 -14.41 9.20
N ASP A 126 4.26 -15.27 9.31
CA ASP A 126 4.75 -15.77 10.60
C ASP A 126 5.42 -14.66 11.43
N LYS A 127 5.91 -13.59 10.77
CA LYS A 127 6.38 -12.35 11.43
C LYS A 127 5.26 -11.42 11.91
N GLY A 128 3.99 -11.77 11.67
CA GLY A 128 2.84 -10.99 12.12
C GLY A 128 2.16 -10.13 11.06
N PHE A 129 2.70 -10.10 9.83
CA PHE A 129 2.09 -9.33 8.75
C PHE A 129 0.88 -10.05 8.15
N ARG A 130 -0.13 -9.29 7.78
CA ARG A 130 -1.38 -9.81 7.19
C ARG A 130 -1.66 -9.22 5.82
N ARG A 131 -1.14 -8.04 5.55
CA ARG A 131 -1.24 -7.36 4.26
C ARG A 131 0.15 -7.04 3.75
N ILE A 132 0.40 -7.27 2.48
CA ILE A 132 1.71 -7.12 1.86
C ILE A 132 1.54 -6.30 0.59
N GLY A 133 2.31 -5.24 0.45
CA GLY A 133 2.32 -4.39 -0.74
C GLY A 133 3.68 -4.40 -1.43
N ILE A 134 3.65 -4.29 -2.74
CA ILE A 134 4.84 -4.15 -3.59
C ILE A 134 4.50 -3.18 -4.70
N VAL A 135 5.42 -2.28 -5.01
CA VAL A 135 5.36 -1.50 -6.25
C VAL A 135 6.47 -1.99 -7.15
N PHE A 136 6.17 -2.22 -8.42
CA PHE A 136 7.16 -2.61 -9.42
C PHE A 136 7.36 -1.50 -10.43
N ASN A 137 8.60 -1.35 -10.88
CA ASN A 137 8.88 -0.66 -12.13
C ASN A 137 8.89 -1.68 -13.27
N THR A 138 8.19 -1.42 -14.37
CA THR A 138 8.24 -2.30 -15.56
C THR A 138 9.58 -2.25 -16.27
N ASP A 139 10.44 -1.29 -15.92
CA ASP A 139 11.81 -1.26 -16.39
C ASP A 139 12.71 -2.24 -15.62
N VAL A 140 13.83 -2.60 -16.24
CA VAL A 140 14.85 -3.44 -15.63
C VAL A 140 15.69 -2.64 -14.63
N SER A 141 16.36 -3.35 -13.72
CA SER A 141 17.22 -2.78 -12.66
C SER A 141 18.32 -1.82 -13.14
N THR A 142 18.67 -1.82 -14.43
CA THR A 142 19.69 -0.93 -15.03
C THR A 142 19.08 0.19 -15.89
N GLY A 143 17.76 0.28 -15.99
CA GLY A 143 17.05 1.24 -16.83
C GLY A 143 16.65 2.52 -16.10
N PRO A 144 16.23 3.56 -16.83
CA PRO A 144 15.80 4.85 -16.26
C PRO A 144 14.44 4.81 -15.53
N GLY A 145 13.66 3.73 -15.68
CA GLY A 145 12.29 3.63 -15.22
C GLY A 145 11.28 3.90 -16.34
N GLN A 146 10.13 3.23 -16.32
CA GLN A 146 9.13 3.31 -17.40
C GLN A 146 7.70 3.45 -16.92
N HIS A 147 7.25 2.57 -16.02
CA HIS A 147 5.87 2.52 -15.56
C HIS A 147 5.81 1.87 -14.19
N TRP A 148 4.99 2.44 -13.30
CA TRP A 148 4.75 1.89 -11.97
C TRP A 148 3.47 1.05 -11.96
N ILE A 149 3.59 -0.17 -11.45
CA ILE A 149 2.48 -1.13 -11.25
C ILE A 149 2.53 -1.65 -9.81
N ALA A 150 1.40 -2.11 -9.28
CA ALA A 150 1.30 -2.49 -7.87
C ALA A 150 0.81 -3.93 -7.70
N LEU A 151 1.19 -4.53 -6.57
CA LEU A 151 0.71 -5.83 -6.13
C LEU A 151 0.37 -5.76 -4.65
N PHE A 152 -0.83 -6.21 -4.30
CA PHE A 152 -1.28 -6.28 -2.92
C PHE A 152 -1.77 -7.68 -2.57
N ALA A 153 -1.23 -8.26 -1.50
CA ALA A 153 -1.70 -9.52 -0.93
C ALA A 153 -2.38 -9.29 0.41
N ASP A 154 -3.65 -9.69 0.53
CA ASP A 154 -4.41 -9.71 1.78
C ASP A 154 -4.57 -11.16 2.25
N LEU A 155 -3.93 -11.46 3.39
CA LEU A 155 -3.85 -12.78 4.03
C LEU A 155 -4.62 -12.80 5.35
N ASP A 156 -5.45 -11.80 5.61
CA ASP A 156 -6.16 -11.69 6.88
C ASP A 156 -7.17 -12.83 7.04
N LYS A 157 -6.99 -13.63 8.09
CA LYS A 157 -7.83 -14.81 8.42
C LYS A 157 -9.30 -14.49 8.63
N LYS A 158 -9.67 -13.21 8.77
CA LYS A 158 -11.07 -12.79 8.83
C LYS A 158 -11.83 -13.06 7.52
N TYR A 159 -11.13 -13.22 6.41
CA TYR A 159 -11.71 -13.57 5.11
C TYR A 159 -11.64 -15.08 4.85
N GLU A 160 -12.61 -15.59 4.08
CA GLU A 160 -12.69 -17.02 3.74
C GLU A 160 -11.53 -17.52 2.86
N HIS A 161 -10.94 -16.60 2.08
CA HIS A 161 -9.77 -16.82 1.24
C HIS A 161 -8.83 -15.63 1.36
N ALA A 162 -7.54 -15.86 1.11
CA ALA A 162 -6.61 -14.79 0.81
C ALA A 162 -6.81 -14.28 -0.62
N ARG A 163 -6.36 -13.06 -0.88
CA ARG A 163 -6.39 -12.46 -2.21
C ARG A 163 -5.04 -11.86 -2.55
N ILE A 164 -4.55 -12.09 -3.76
CA ILE A 164 -3.37 -11.45 -4.33
C ILE A 164 -3.81 -10.71 -5.59
N THR A 165 -3.80 -9.38 -5.53
CA THR A 165 -4.33 -8.49 -6.56
C THR A 165 -3.18 -7.75 -7.23
N TYR A 166 -3.08 -7.87 -8.55
CA TYR A 166 -2.25 -7.01 -9.38
C TYR A 166 -3.01 -5.77 -9.82
N PHE A 167 -2.33 -4.64 -9.92
CA PHE A 167 -2.92 -3.38 -10.33
C PHE A 167 -2.02 -2.66 -11.33
N ASP A 168 -2.62 -2.28 -12.45
CA ASP A 168 -2.05 -1.36 -13.44
C ASP A 168 -3.07 -0.25 -13.71
N SER A 169 -2.67 1.01 -13.55
CA SER A 169 -3.54 2.16 -13.77
C SER A 169 -4.06 2.26 -15.22
N TYR A 170 -3.33 1.72 -16.21
CA TYR A 170 -3.78 1.59 -17.61
C TYR A 170 -4.51 0.28 -17.90
N SER A 171 -4.71 -0.58 -16.90
CA SER A 171 -5.39 -1.88 -17.01
C SER A 171 -4.74 -2.86 -17.99
N LYS A 172 -3.40 -2.86 -18.12
CA LYS A 172 -2.70 -3.92 -18.86
C LYS A 172 -2.67 -5.20 -18.02
N ALA A 173 -2.54 -6.34 -18.68
CA ALA A 173 -2.37 -7.62 -17.99
C ALA A 173 -0.97 -7.70 -17.34
N PRO A 174 -0.82 -8.42 -16.22
CA PRO A 174 0.47 -8.54 -15.53
C PRO A 174 1.52 -9.21 -16.41
N GLU A 175 2.77 -8.77 -16.28
CA GLU A 175 3.93 -9.34 -16.95
C GLU A 175 4.18 -10.79 -16.50
N PRO A 176 4.87 -11.61 -17.32
CA PRO A 176 5.18 -13.00 -16.97
C PRO A 176 5.85 -13.16 -15.61
N GLU A 177 6.74 -12.24 -15.23
CA GLU A 177 7.47 -12.18 -13.96
C GLU A 177 6.50 -12.06 -12.78
N ILE A 178 5.59 -11.09 -12.86
CA ILE A 178 4.55 -10.84 -11.85
C ILE A 178 3.61 -12.03 -11.75
N GLN A 179 3.18 -12.58 -12.89
CA GLN A 179 2.34 -13.78 -12.90
C GLN A 179 3.02 -14.99 -12.24
N ARG A 180 4.31 -15.20 -12.45
CA ARG A 180 5.08 -16.26 -11.78
C ARG A 180 5.13 -16.04 -10.27
N LEU A 181 5.37 -14.81 -9.83
CA LEU A 181 5.35 -14.45 -8.40
C LEU A 181 3.98 -14.74 -7.77
N MET A 182 2.89 -14.26 -8.39
CA MET A 182 1.52 -14.44 -7.90
C MET A 182 1.16 -15.93 -7.76
N ARG A 183 1.46 -16.75 -8.79
CA ARG A 183 1.21 -18.19 -8.74
C ARG A 183 2.04 -18.88 -7.64
N ARG A 184 3.34 -18.57 -7.57
CA ARG A 184 4.23 -19.11 -6.54
C ARG A 184 3.74 -18.79 -5.13
N TRP A 185 3.32 -17.54 -4.89
CA TRP A 185 2.79 -17.13 -3.58
C TRP A 185 1.45 -17.77 -3.27
N LYS A 186 0.54 -17.89 -4.25
CA LYS A 186 -0.71 -18.65 -4.09
C LYS A 186 -0.45 -20.10 -3.72
N GLU A 187 0.44 -20.80 -4.43
CA GLU A 187 0.77 -22.20 -4.13
C GLU A 187 1.36 -22.36 -2.73
N GLN A 188 2.31 -21.49 -2.36
CA GLN A 188 2.88 -21.45 -1.02
C GLN A 188 1.81 -21.20 0.05
N TRP A 189 0.90 -20.25 -0.17
CA TRP A 189 -0.12 -19.90 0.79
C TRP A 189 -1.20 -20.98 0.93
N ASP A 190 -1.73 -21.50 -0.18
CA ASP A 190 -2.74 -22.57 -0.19
C ASP A 190 -2.24 -23.87 0.45
N SER A 191 -0.92 -24.09 0.45
CA SER A 191 -0.29 -25.21 1.18
C SER A 191 -0.34 -25.06 2.70
N SER A 192 -0.43 -23.82 3.21
CA SER A 192 -0.46 -23.53 4.65
C SER A 192 -1.77 -23.87 5.34
N LYS A 193 -2.87 -24.02 4.56
CA LYS A 193 -4.22 -24.30 5.05
C LYS A 193 -4.76 -23.31 6.09
N VAL A 194 -4.24 -22.08 6.11
CA VAL A 194 -4.74 -20.99 6.98
C VAL A 194 -6.18 -20.60 6.61
N HIS A 195 -6.52 -20.61 5.31
CA HIS A 195 -7.87 -20.35 4.82
C HIS A 195 -8.56 -21.63 4.35
N SER A 196 -9.89 -21.63 4.42
CA SER A 196 -10.72 -22.75 3.98
C SER A 196 -10.92 -22.79 2.47
N LYS A 197 -10.86 -21.63 1.80
CA LYS A 197 -10.97 -21.52 0.34
C LYS A 197 -9.61 -21.21 -0.32
N PRO A 198 -9.40 -21.61 -1.59
CA PRO A 198 -8.19 -21.30 -2.33
C PRO A 198 -7.98 -19.79 -2.48
N THR A 199 -6.72 -19.35 -2.48
CA THR A 199 -6.33 -17.95 -2.71
C THR A 199 -6.86 -17.45 -4.05
N GLU A 200 -7.44 -16.27 -4.07
CA GLU A 200 -7.87 -15.60 -5.30
C GLU A 200 -6.70 -14.81 -5.91
N LEU A 201 -6.45 -15.02 -7.21
CA LEU A 201 -5.58 -14.14 -7.99
C LEU A 201 -6.45 -13.24 -8.85
N SER A 202 -6.25 -11.94 -8.75
CA SER A 202 -7.06 -10.97 -9.49
C SER A 202 -6.20 -9.83 -10.06
N TYR A 203 -6.80 -9.11 -10.99
CA TYR A 203 -6.27 -7.84 -11.46
C TYR A 203 -7.38 -6.90 -11.91
N ASN A 204 -7.13 -5.59 -11.87
CA ASN A 204 -8.10 -4.61 -12.30
C ASN A 204 -8.38 -4.71 -13.81
N LYS A 205 -9.63 -4.41 -14.18
CA LYS A 205 -10.10 -4.39 -15.58
C LYS A 205 -10.48 -3.00 -16.06
N THR A 206 -10.50 -2.06 -15.13
CA THR A 206 -10.83 -0.66 -15.37
C THR A 206 -9.53 0.08 -15.62
N ALA A 207 -9.39 0.73 -16.78
CA ALA A 207 -8.35 1.72 -17.00
C ALA A 207 -8.71 2.98 -16.21
N HIS A 208 -7.92 3.30 -15.20
CA HIS A 208 -8.14 4.46 -14.34
C HIS A 208 -7.41 5.69 -14.91
N GLN A 209 -6.14 5.54 -15.23
CA GLN A 209 -5.27 6.60 -15.72
C GLN A 209 -5.39 6.76 -17.23
N HIS A 210 -5.60 7.99 -17.68
CA HIS A 210 -5.59 8.36 -19.10
C HIS A 210 -4.50 9.40 -19.44
N GLU A 211 -3.82 9.95 -18.44
CA GLU A 211 -2.69 10.87 -18.60
C GLU A 211 -1.35 10.15 -18.34
N ASP A 212 -0.21 10.86 -18.46
CA ASP A 212 1.11 10.20 -18.56
C ASP A 212 1.93 10.15 -17.26
N SER A 213 1.48 10.77 -16.17
CA SER A 213 2.36 11.01 -14.99
C SER A 213 1.95 10.38 -13.67
N GLU A 214 0.70 9.93 -13.54
CA GLU A 214 0.14 9.58 -12.23
C GLU A 214 0.33 8.09 -11.86
N CYS A 215 1.06 7.29 -12.65
CA CYS A 215 1.12 5.83 -12.44
C CYS A 215 1.63 5.44 -11.04
N GLY A 216 2.64 6.15 -10.53
CA GLY A 216 3.13 5.98 -9.16
C GLY A 216 2.08 6.39 -8.11
N MET A 217 1.37 7.50 -8.33
CA MET A 217 0.30 7.95 -7.44
C MET A 217 -0.89 6.98 -7.44
N TYR A 218 -1.22 6.38 -8.58
CA TYR A 218 -2.24 5.34 -8.68
C TYR A 218 -1.82 4.06 -7.92
N CYS A 219 -0.53 3.70 -7.91
CA CYS A 219 -0.03 2.59 -7.08
C CYS A 219 -0.27 2.86 -5.59
N LEU A 220 0.13 4.04 -5.10
CA LEU A 220 -0.11 4.47 -3.72
C LEU A 220 -1.60 4.53 -3.38
N TYR A 221 -2.41 5.06 -4.29
CA TYR A 221 -3.86 5.14 -4.13
C TYR A 221 -4.50 3.74 -4.06
N PHE A 222 -4.05 2.80 -4.90
CA PHE A 222 -4.50 1.42 -4.87
C PHE A 222 -4.18 0.75 -3.53
N HIS A 223 -2.93 0.84 -3.06
CA HIS A 223 -2.55 0.30 -1.74
C HIS A 223 -3.33 0.96 -0.61
N TRP A 224 -3.50 2.28 -0.64
CA TRP A 224 -4.35 3.01 0.31
C TRP A 224 -5.76 2.43 0.35
N CYS A 225 -6.43 2.31 -0.79
CA CYS A 225 -7.77 1.73 -0.92
C CYS A 225 -7.84 0.31 -0.35
N CYS A 226 -6.86 -0.55 -0.65
CA CYS A 226 -6.77 -1.89 -0.07
C CYS A 226 -6.63 -1.86 1.46
N LEU A 227 -5.84 -0.93 2.01
CA LEU A 227 -5.62 -0.80 3.45
C LEU A 227 -6.86 -0.32 4.21
N VAL A 228 -7.58 0.66 3.65
CA VAL A 228 -8.80 1.21 4.27
C VAL A 228 -10.09 0.44 3.92
N GLY A 229 -10.02 -0.48 2.95
CA GLY A 229 -11.15 -1.32 2.55
C GLY A 229 -12.10 -0.68 1.54
N VAL A 230 -11.61 0.26 0.73
CA VAL A 230 -12.38 0.90 -0.34
C VAL A 230 -12.23 0.10 -1.64
N PRO A 231 -13.32 -0.36 -2.26
CA PRO A 231 -13.25 -1.08 -3.53
C PRO A 231 -12.94 -0.13 -4.70
N LEU A 232 -12.07 -0.60 -5.61
CA LEU A 232 -11.65 0.11 -6.83
C LEU A 232 -12.30 -0.47 -8.09
N GLU A 233 -13.64 -0.60 -8.08
CA GLU A 233 -14.37 -1.18 -9.22
C GLU A 233 -14.63 -0.16 -10.33
N LYS A 234 -14.91 1.09 -9.93
CA LYS A 234 -15.21 2.19 -10.85
C LYS A 234 -13.96 3.00 -11.17
N ARG A 235 -13.98 3.65 -12.34
CA ARG A 235 -12.90 4.55 -12.74
C ARG A 235 -12.71 5.64 -11.68
N VAL A 236 -11.44 5.89 -11.36
CA VAL A 236 -11.01 7.01 -10.53
C VAL A 236 -10.24 7.95 -11.44
N PRO A 237 -10.75 9.16 -11.72
CA PRO A 237 -10.10 10.12 -12.63
C PRO A 237 -8.73 10.59 -12.15
N ASP A 238 -7.88 10.96 -13.11
CA ASP A 238 -6.51 11.45 -12.90
C ASP A 238 -6.50 12.67 -11.95
N GLU A 239 -7.46 13.60 -12.11
CA GLU A 239 -7.64 14.77 -11.23
C GLU A 239 -7.87 14.41 -9.75
N VAL A 240 -8.55 13.29 -9.48
CA VAL A 240 -8.83 12.83 -8.12
C VAL A 240 -7.55 12.30 -7.50
N VAL A 241 -6.79 11.49 -8.26
CA VAL A 241 -5.51 10.93 -7.81
C VAL A 241 -4.44 12.01 -7.67
N ARG A 242 -4.42 13.01 -8.55
CA ARG A 242 -3.56 14.18 -8.42
C ARG A 242 -3.89 14.99 -7.17
N SER A 243 -5.18 15.23 -6.91
CA SER A 243 -5.60 15.91 -5.68
C SER A 243 -5.21 15.12 -4.41
N PHE A 244 -5.13 13.79 -4.52
CA PHE A 244 -4.68 12.92 -3.43
C PHE A 244 -3.21 13.14 -3.04
N ARG A 245 -2.39 13.77 -3.89
CA ARG A 245 -1.03 14.22 -3.53
C ARG A 245 -1.04 15.07 -2.26
N GLY A 246 -2.03 15.95 -2.08
CA GLY A 246 -2.16 16.80 -0.89
C GLY A 246 -2.55 16.05 0.39
N VAL A 247 -3.03 14.81 0.28
CA VAL A 247 -3.28 13.92 1.42
C VAL A 247 -1.97 13.29 1.87
N LEU A 248 -1.17 12.78 0.92
CA LEU A 248 0.04 12.00 1.19
C LEU A 248 1.28 12.87 1.45
N TYR A 249 1.37 14.02 0.78
CA TYR A 249 2.56 14.86 0.81
C TYR A 249 2.31 16.23 1.44
N SER A 250 3.31 16.74 2.15
CA SER A 250 3.39 18.15 2.52
C SER A 250 4.02 18.92 1.35
N ILE A 251 3.18 19.57 0.56
CA ILE A 251 3.65 20.44 -0.53
C ILE A 251 4.14 21.74 0.11
N GLY A 252 5.43 22.04 -0.06
CA GLY A 252 6.01 23.28 0.45
C GLY A 252 5.21 24.47 -0.05
N LYS A 253 4.74 25.33 0.86
CA LYS A 253 4.15 26.61 0.46
C LYS A 253 5.28 27.44 -0.17
N LYS A 254 5.04 27.98 -1.36
CA LYS A 254 5.82 29.12 -1.87
C LYS A 254 5.75 30.28 -0.88
#